data_AF-A0A0N4VVD6-F1
#
_entry.id   AF-A0A0N4VVD6-F1
#
_cell.length_a   1.000
_cell.length_b   1.000
_cell.length_c   1.000
_cell.angle_alpha   90.00
_cell.angle_beta   90.00
_cell.angle_gamma   90.00
#
_symmetry.space_group_name_H-M   'P 1'
#
loop_
_entity.id
_entity.type
_entity.pdbx_description
1 polymer ?
#
loop_
_entity_poly.entity_id
_entity_poly.type
_entity_poly.pdbx_seq_one_letter_code
_entity_poly.pdbx_strand_id
1 'polypeptide(L)'
;GLRRTSRHHFAGGDTAWEERNLGRYATSETRFVETMEDVCKKNALKETVQFSGLSDLESKCAFLVEEHEETIEEYYYKHQSSNMTTWLCESRLKLCCPAGQYGKECSKCPGLEQSGMACYGHGKCDGDGSRQGSGKCKCDIGYSGNMCRQCAPDYFEKAKTSNSVECE
;
A
#
# COMPACT_ATOMS: atom_id res chain seq x y z
N GLY A 1 -3.44 5.06 -11.57
CA GLY A 1 -4.72 5.14 -12.27
C GLY A 1 -5.60 6.28 -11.79
N LEU A 2 -6.58 6.01 -10.91
CA LEU A 2 -7.77 6.86 -10.69
C LEU A 2 -7.51 8.35 -10.42
N ARG A 3 -6.46 8.68 -9.66
CA ARG A 3 -6.09 10.08 -9.40
C ARG A 3 -5.57 10.80 -10.65
N ARG A 4 -4.83 10.10 -11.52
CA ARG A 4 -4.26 10.67 -12.76
C ARG A 4 -5.38 10.99 -13.77
N THR A 5 -6.31 10.06 -13.94
CA THR A 5 -7.47 10.20 -14.85
C THR A 5 -8.63 10.99 -14.23
N SER A 6 -8.45 11.63 -13.06
CA SER A 6 -9.56 12.33 -12.37
C SER A 6 -10.00 13.62 -13.05
N ARG A 7 -9.12 14.23 -13.85
CA ARG A 7 -9.35 15.51 -14.56
C ARG A 7 -9.55 15.34 -16.06
N HIS A 8 -9.57 14.10 -16.53
CA HIS A 8 -9.86 13.81 -17.93
C HIS A 8 -11.37 13.92 -18.18
N HIS A 9 -11.74 13.93 -19.46
CA HIS A 9 -13.09 13.93 -19.96
C HIS A 9 -13.15 12.99 -21.17
N PHE A 10 -14.33 12.68 -21.69
CA PHE A 10 -14.41 12.03 -22.99
C PHE A 10 -13.75 12.95 -24.01
N ALA A 11 -12.98 12.40 -24.95
CA ALA A 11 -12.15 13.19 -25.87
C ALA A 11 -12.97 14.02 -26.90
N GLY A 12 -14.29 14.14 -26.73
CA GLY A 12 -15.16 14.97 -27.57
C GLY A 12 -15.30 16.40 -27.04
N GLY A 13 -15.83 17.28 -27.89
CA GLY A 13 -15.80 18.73 -27.68
C GLY A 13 -16.95 19.31 -26.85
N ASP A 14 -18.04 18.55 -26.60
CA ASP A 14 -19.21 19.02 -25.83
C ASP A 14 -19.51 18.10 -24.64
N THR A 15 -18.97 18.48 -23.47
CA THR A 15 -19.14 17.74 -22.21
C THR A 15 -20.59 17.63 -21.75
N ALA A 16 -21.44 18.61 -22.07
CA ALA A 16 -22.86 18.60 -21.66
C ALA A 16 -23.68 17.61 -22.49
N TRP A 17 -23.34 17.48 -23.78
CA TRP A 17 -23.89 16.42 -24.62
C TRP A 17 -23.39 15.04 -24.17
N GLU A 18 -22.10 14.92 -23.87
CA GLU A 18 -21.49 13.65 -23.44
C GLU A 18 -22.08 13.15 -22.12
N GLU A 19 -22.23 14.00 -21.11
CA GLU A 19 -22.83 13.58 -19.82
C GLU A 19 -24.27 13.07 -19.98
N ARG A 20 -25.03 13.64 -20.91
CA ARG A 20 -26.42 13.25 -21.18
C ARG A 20 -26.53 11.95 -21.99
N ASN A 21 -25.59 11.69 -22.91
CA ASN A 21 -25.69 10.58 -23.86
C ASN A 21 -24.77 9.39 -23.52
N LEU A 22 -23.63 9.65 -22.88
CA LEU A 22 -22.60 8.66 -22.53
C LEU A 22 -22.48 8.45 -21.01
N GLY A 23 -23.13 9.30 -20.21
CA GLY A 23 -23.08 9.24 -18.75
C GLY A 23 -21.84 9.93 -18.17
N ARG A 24 -21.51 9.62 -16.91
CA ARG A 24 -20.40 10.29 -16.21
C ARG A 24 -19.06 9.64 -16.58
N TYR A 25 -18.13 10.43 -17.10
CA TYR A 25 -16.76 9.96 -17.39
C TYR A 25 -16.12 9.27 -16.17
N ALA A 26 -16.35 9.80 -14.96
CA ALA A 26 -15.85 9.27 -13.69
C ALA A 26 -16.17 7.77 -13.45
N THR A 27 -17.26 7.25 -14.01
CA THR A 27 -17.67 5.85 -13.86
C THR A 27 -17.81 5.14 -15.21
N SER A 28 -17.21 5.71 -16.26
CA SER A 28 -17.28 5.17 -17.62
C SER A 28 -16.23 4.09 -17.84
N GLU A 29 -16.49 3.22 -18.82
CA GLU A 29 -15.52 2.21 -19.27
C GLU A 29 -14.30 2.85 -19.95
N THR A 30 -14.49 3.96 -20.67
CA THR A 30 -13.37 4.73 -21.25
C THR A 30 -12.36 5.13 -20.18
N ARG A 31 -12.82 5.72 -19.07
CA ARG A 31 -11.94 6.07 -17.95
C ARG A 31 -11.33 4.82 -17.28
N PHE A 32 -12.03 3.69 -17.27
CA PHE A 32 -11.49 2.44 -16.74
C PHE A 32 -10.28 1.99 -17.56
N VAL A 33 -10.43 1.88 -18.89
CA VAL A 33 -9.34 1.50 -19.80
C VAL A 33 -8.15 2.45 -19.67
N GLU A 34 -8.37 3.77 -19.75
CA GLU A 34 -7.32 4.78 -19.56
C GLU A 34 -6.62 4.65 -18.20
N THR A 35 -7.38 4.32 -17.15
CA THR A 35 -6.85 4.12 -15.81
C THR A 35 -5.91 2.92 -15.78
N MET A 36 -6.30 1.82 -16.43
CA MET A 36 -5.59 0.54 -16.48
C MET A 36 -4.32 0.60 -17.35
N GLU A 37 -4.30 1.39 -18.41
CA GLU A 37 -3.08 1.59 -19.22
C GLU A 37 -1.90 2.15 -18.41
N ASP A 38 -2.18 2.94 -17.38
CA ASP A 38 -1.18 3.63 -16.58
C ASP A 38 -0.87 2.94 -15.23
N VAL A 39 -1.65 1.94 -14.78
CA VAL A 39 -1.49 1.41 -13.40
C VAL A 39 -0.13 0.73 -13.17
N CYS A 40 0.41 0.07 -14.19
CA CYS A 40 1.66 -0.69 -14.07
C CYS A 40 2.91 0.07 -14.53
N LYS A 41 2.77 1.29 -15.06
CA LYS A 41 3.92 2.09 -15.50
C LYS A 41 4.72 2.58 -14.29
N LYS A 42 6.04 2.44 -14.31
CA LYS A 42 6.95 2.91 -13.23
C LYS A 42 6.76 4.39 -12.90
N ASN A 43 6.49 5.22 -13.91
CA ASN A 43 6.25 6.64 -13.73
C ASN A 43 4.96 6.97 -12.96
N ALA A 44 4.07 5.99 -12.74
CA ALA A 44 2.87 6.14 -11.94
C ALA A 44 3.12 5.90 -10.44
N LEU A 45 4.26 5.33 -10.08
CA LEU A 45 4.64 5.07 -8.69
C LEU A 45 5.21 6.33 -8.05
N LYS A 46 4.69 6.69 -6.87
CA LYS A 46 5.18 7.83 -6.09
C LYS A 46 6.51 7.56 -5.41
N GLU A 47 6.73 6.33 -4.96
CA GLU A 47 7.91 5.90 -4.22
C GLU A 47 8.60 4.74 -4.93
N THR A 48 9.40 5.06 -5.95
CA THR A 48 10.15 4.07 -6.72
C THR A 48 11.22 3.36 -5.89
N VAL A 49 11.71 3.98 -4.82
CA VAL A 49 12.78 3.43 -3.95
C VAL A 49 12.36 2.13 -3.27
N GLN A 50 11.09 2.01 -2.86
CA GLN A 50 10.57 0.79 -2.22
C GLN A 50 10.61 -0.43 -3.14
N PHE A 51 10.51 -0.20 -4.46
CA PHE A 51 10.48 -1.26 -5.48
C PHE A 51 11.81 -1.39 -6.24
N SER A 52 12.86 -0.67 -5.82
CA SER A 52 14.15 -0.65 -6.52
C SER A 52 14.83 -2.02 -6.65
N GLY A 53 14.54 -2.94 -5.72
CA GLY A 53 15.03 -4.32 -5.76
C GLY A 53 14.18 -5.29 -6.62
N LEU A 54 13.05 -4.85 -7.17
CA LEU A 54 12.16 -5.70 -7.96
C LEU A 54 12.44 -5.54 -9.46
N SER A 55 13.14 -6.52 -10.04
CA SER A 55 13.24 -6.63 -11.49
C SER A 55 11.87 -6.83 -12.12
N ASP A 56 11.69 -6.35 -13.35
CA ASP A 56 10.50 -6.64 -14.18
C ASP A 56 9.17 -6.21 -13.53
N LEU A 57 9.21 -5.15 -12.71
CA LEU A 57 8.06 -4.63 -11.96
C LEU A 57 6.82 -4.39 -12.84
N GLU A 58 6.98 -3.79 -14.02
CA GLU A 58 5.85 -3.48 -14.91
C GLU A 58 5.20 -4.77 -15.43
N SER A 59 6.00 -5.77 -15.83
CA SER A 59 5.51 -7.06 -16.31
C SER A 59 4.84 -7.88 -15.20
N LYS A 60 5.42 -7.89 -13.99
CA LYS A 60 4.81 -8.56 -12.81
C LYS A 60 3.49 -7.90 -12.42
N CYS A 61 3.42 -6.57 -12.52
CA CYS A 61 2.17 -5.84 -12.31
C CYS A 61 1.14 -6.18 -13.38
N ALA A 62 1.53 -6.19 -14.66
CA ALA A 62 0.62 -6.50 -15.77
C ALA A 62 0.01 -7.91 -15.61
N PHE A 63 0.83 -8.90 -15.26
CA PHE A 63 0.35 -10.26 -14.97
C PHE A 63 -0.71 -10.29 -13.85
N LEU A 64 -0.47 -9.59 -12.73
CA LEU A 64 -1.43 -9.52 -11.62
C LEU A 64 -2.72 -8.78 -12.00
N VAL A 65 -2.60 -7.75 -12.84
CA VAL A 65 -3.74 -6.98 -13.33
C VAL A 65 -4.60 -7.85 -14.26
N GLU A 66 -3.99 -8.61 -15.16
CA GLU A 66 -4.68 -9.54 -16.05
C GLU A 66 -5.34 -10.68 -15.25
N GLU A 67 -4.64 -11.28 -14.28
CA GLU A 67 -5.15 -12.38 -13.45
C GLU A 67 -6.38 -11.96 -12.61
N HIS A 68 -6.50 -10.68 -12.27
CA HIS A 68 -7.54 -10.16 -11.37
C HIS A 68 -8.44 -9.09 -12.02
N GLU A 69 -8.49 -9.05 -13.34
CA GLU A 69 -9.22 -8.03 -14.11
C GLU A 69 -10.68 -7.88 -13.66
N GLU A 70 -11.41 -9.00 -13.53
CA GLU A 70 -12.82 -9.00 -13.10
C GLU A 70 -13.01 -8.36 -11.70
N THR A 71 -12.08 -8.64 -10.77
CA THR A 71 -12.17 -8.08 -9.41
C THR A 71 -11.80 -6.60 -9.38
N ILE A 72 -10.85 -6.19 -10.23
CA ILE A 72 -10.47 -4.78 -10.39
C ILE A 72 -11.61 -3.99 -11.04
N GLU A 73 -12.30 -4.58 -12.01
CA GLU A 73 -13.49 -4.02 -12.64
C GLU A 73 -14.65 -3.88 -11.63
N GLU A 74 -14.90 -4.90 -10.80
CA GLU A 74 -15.88 -4.81 -9.71
C GLU A 74 -15.54 -3.65 -8.75
N TYR A 75 -14.26 -3.51 -8.39
CA TYR A 75 -13.82 -2.38 -7.56
C TYR A 75 -14.14 -1.05 -8.23
N TYR A 76 -13.81 -0.93 -9.51
CA TYR A 76 -14.02 0.29 -10.28
C TYR A 76 -15.51 0.67 -10.33
N TYR A 77 -16.42 -0.24 -10.63
CA TYR A 77 -17.82 0.15 -10.77
C TYR A 77 -18.59 0.26 -9.45
N LYS A 78 -18.20 -0.52 -8.42
CA LYS A 78 -19.02 -0.67 -7.21
C LYS A 78 -18.35 -0.18 -5.92
N HIS A 79 -17.03 -0.03 -5.89
CA HIS A 79 -16.28 0.19 -4.64
C HIS A 79 -15.24 1.32 -4.70
N GLN A 80 -15.32 2.23 -5.67
CA GLN A 80 -14.45 3.43 -5.74
C GLN A 80 -14.48 4.32 -4.48
N SER A 81 -15.52 4.24 -3.65
CA SER A 81 -15.61 4.96 -2.37
C SER A 81 -14.83 4.28 -1.23
N SER A 82 -14.47 3.01 -1.38
CA SER A 82 -13.71 2.22 -0.40
C SER A 82 -12.21 2.37 -0.60
N ASN A 83 -11.43 2.15 0.47
CA ASN A 83 -9.98 2.04 0.34
C ASN A 83 -9.62 0.83 -0.54
N MET A 84 -8.93 1.07 -1.65
CA MET A 84 -8.57 0.03 -2.61
C MET A 84 -7.68 -1.06 -2.00
N THR A 85 -6.69 -0.69 -1.18
CA THR A 85 -5.78 -1.68 -0.57
C THR A 85 -6.54 -2.64 0.34
N THR A 86 -7.40 -2.08 1.21
CA THR A 86 -8.20 -2.87 2.14
C THR A 86 -9.24 -3.74 1.44
N TRP A 87 -9.95 -3.20 0.45
CA TRP A 87 -10.97 -3.96 -0.26
C TRP A 87 -10.36 -5.00 -1.20
N LEU A 88 -9.48 -4.56 -2.10
CA LEU A 88 -8.92 -5.40 -3.17
C LEU A 88 -7.84 -6.34 -2.63
N CYS A 89 -6.77 -5.79 -2.05
CA CYS A 89 -5.59 -6.59 -1.73
C CYS A 89 -5.73 -7.39 -0.43
N GLU A 90 -6.28 -6.80 0.63
CA GLU A 90 -6.40 -7.46 1.92
C GLU A 90 -7.61 -8.41 2.00
N SER A 91 -8.78 -7.93 1.56
CA SER A 91 -10.05 -8.65 1.75
C SER A 91 -10.41 -9.59 0.60
N ARG A 92 -10.43 -9.07 -0.64
CA ARG A 92 -10.85 -9.84 -1.83
C ARG A 92 -9.78 -10.83 -2.29
N LEU A 93 -8.59 -10.33 -2.60
CA LEU A 93 -7.49 -11.14 -3.16
C LEU A 93 -6.65 -11.83 -2.07
N LYS A 94 -6.66 -11.30 -0.85
CA LYS A 94 -5.83 -11.79 0.28
C LYS A 94 -4.34 -11.86 -0.05
N LEU A 95 -3.85 -10.97 -0.90
CA LEU A 95 -2.42 -10.87 -1.26
C LEU A 95 -1.63 -9.95 -0.33
N CYS A 96 -2.31 -9.02 0.36
CA CYS A 96 -1.71 -8.10 1.33
C CYS A 96 -2.16 -8.39 2.76
N CYS A 97 -1.39 -7.88 3.71
CA CYS A 97 -1.77 -7.74 5.11
C CYS A 97 -2.09 -6.28 5.45
N PRO A 98 -2.90 -6.03 6.49
CA PRO A 98 -3.03 -4.70 7.05
C PRO A 98 -1.67 -4.18 7.54
N ALA A 99 -1.50 -2.86 7.58
CA ALA A 99 -0.29 -2.24 8.11
C ALA A 99 0.02 -2.71 9.55
N GLY A 100 1.28 -2.98 9.82
CA GLY A 100 1.80 -3.55 11.05
C GLY A 100 1.60 -5.06 11.18
N GLN A 101 1.22 -5.77 10.12
CA GLN A 101 1.06 -7.23 10.12
C GLN A 101 1.87 -7.89 8.99
N TYR A 102 2.27 -9.14 9.18
CA TYR A 102 3.15 -9.87 8.27
C TYR A 102 2.82 -11.36 8.17
N GLY A 103 3.34 -12.01 7.12
CA GLY A 103 3.27 -13.46 6.94
C GLY A 103 1.89 -13.95 6.49
N LYS A 104 1.79 -15.26 6.25
CA LYS A 104 0.60 -15.89 5.62
C LYS A 104 -0.70 -15.54 6.33
N GLU A 105 -0.67 -15.60 7.67
CA GLU A 105 -1.81 -15.34 8.55
C GLU A 105 -1.96 -13.87 8.98
N CYS A 106 -1.14 -12.95 8.45
CA CYS A 106 -1.07 -11.56 8.92
C CYS A 106 -0.89 -11.46 10.44
N SER A 107 0.15 -12.10 10.97
CA SER A 107 0.51 -11.95 12.37
C SER A 107 0.98 -10.53 12.66
N LYS A 108 0.68 -10.01 13.84
CA LYS A 108 1.08 -8.65 14.24
C LYS A 108 2.59 -8.53 14.36
N CYS A 109 3.15 -7.46 13.82
CA CYS A 109 4.54 -7.09 14.00
C CYS A 109 4.86 -6.84 15.48
N PRO A 110 6.11 -7.12 15.92
CA PRO A 110 6.52 -6.88 17.29
C PRO A 110 6.32 -5.41 17.69
N GLY A 111 5.87 -5.15 18.92
CA GLY A 111 5.62 -3.79 19.43
C GLY A 111 4.26 -3.18 19.06
N LEU A 112 3.56 -3.71 18.04
CA LEU A 112 2.31 -3.15 17.55
C LEU A 112 1.21 -3.16 18.63
N GLU A 113 1.03 -4.28 19.35
CA GLU A 113 -0.01 -4.39 20.38
C GLU A 113 0.26 -3.49 21.58
N GLN A 114 1.53 -3.26 21.90
CA GLN A 114 1.93 -2.54 23.11
C GLN A 114 2.00 -1.03 22.90
N SER A 115 2.41 -0.59 21.71
CA SER A 115 2.65 0.82 21.40
C SER A 115 1.71 1.41 20.34
N GLY A 116 0.98 0.56 19.63
CA GLY A 116 0.27 0.95 18.40
C GLY A 116 1.19 1.10 17.19
N MET A 117 2.51 0.88 17.34
CA MET A 117 3.49 1.00 16.26
C MET A 117 4.35 -0.26 16.14
N ALA A 118 4.51 -0.76 14.91
CA ALA A 118 5.46 -1.83 14.64
C ALA A 118 6.88 -1.39 15.07
N CYS A 119 7.61 -2.29 15.70
CA CYS A 119 8.96 -2.03 16.22
C CYS A 119 9.05 -0.80 17.14
N TYR A 120 7.98 -0.51 17.91
CA TYR A 120 7.86 0.69 18.75
C TYR A 120 8.05 2.02 18.01
N GLY A 121 7.96 2.01 16.67
CA GLY A 121 8.23 3.19 15.84
C GLY A 121 9.72 3.48 15.62
N HIS A 122 10.62 2.60 16.07
CA HIS A 122 12.08 2.76 15.99
C HIS A 122 12.74 1.68 15.12
N GLY A 123 12.03 1.25 14.07
CA GLY A 123 12.54 0.29 13.13
C GLY A 123 11.51 -0.13 12.10
N LYS A 124 11.94 -1.03 11.21
CA LYS A 124 11.10 -1.61 10.16
C LYS A 124 10.83 -3.08 10.42
N CYS A 125 9.57 -3.47 10.39
CA CYS A 125 9.18 -4.88 10.49
C CYS A 125 9.35 -5.56 9.13
N ASP A 126 10.07 -6.68 9.12
CA ASP A 126 10.26 -7.49 7.92
C ASP A 126 8.95 -8.15 7.49
N GLY A 127 8.43 -7.76 6.32
CA GLY A 127 7.15 -8.23 5.81
C GLY A 127 5.94 -7.38 6.21
N ASP A 128 6.14 -6.19 6.78
CA ASP A 128 5.04 -5.27 7.10
C ASP A 128 4.12 -5.03 5.88
N GLY A 129 2.82 -5.29 6.05
CA GLY A 129 1.79 -5.18 5.02
C GLY A 129 1.79 -6.32 4.00
N SER A 130 2.64 -7.33 4.17
CA SER A 130 2.84 -8.43 3.22
C SER A 130 2.45 -9.78 3.80
N ARG A 131 1.95 -10.68 2.94
CA ARG A 131 1.75 -12.11 3.27
C ARG A 131 3.07 -12.89 3.42
N GLN A 132 4.20 -12.21 3.26
CA GLN A 132 5.55 -12.76 3.37
C GLN A 132 6.30 -12.10 4.52
N GLY A 133 7.57 -12.48 4.70
CA GLY A 133 8.44 -11.94 5.74
C GLY A 133 8.41 -12.74 7.04
N SER A 134 9.38 -12.41 7.88
CA SER A 134 9.70 -13.06 9.15
C SER A 134 9.19 -12.30 10.36
N GLY A 135 8.75 -11.04 10.19
CA GLY A 135 8.30 -10.16 11.27
C GLY A 135 9.41 -9.61 12.15
N LYS A 136 10.68 -9.88 11.82
CA LYS A 136 11.81 -9.36 12.58
C LYS A 136 11.92 -7.85 12.40
N CYS A 137 12.16 -7.14 13.49
CA CYS A 137 12.43 -5.71 13.44
C CYS A 137 13.89 -5.43 13.06
N LYS A 138 14.08 -4.60 12.04
CA LYS A 138 15.35 -3.94 11.74
C LYS A 138 15.32 -2.56 12.40
N CYS A 139 16.00 -2.41 13.52
CA CYS A 139 15.98 -1.18 14.31
C CYS A 139 16.74 -0.03 13.64
N ASP A 140 16.25 1.17 13.90
CA ASP A 140 16.94 2.41 13.55
C ASP A 140 18.17 2.61 14.45
N ILE A 141 19.06 3.50 14.02
CA ILE A 141 20.28 3.83 14.77
C ILE A 141 19.89 4.34 16.17
N GLY A 142 20.59 3.87 17.19
CA GLY A 142 20.31 4.18 18.60
C GLY A 142 19.36 3.22 19.29
N TYR A 143 18.72 2.32 18.54
CA TYR A 143 17.75 1.36 19.07
C TYR A 143 18.16 -0.09 18.80
N SER A 144 17.75 -0.99 19.69
CA SER A 144 18.11 -2.41 19.65
C SER A 144 17.02 -3.30 20.27
N GLY A 145 17.22 -4.60 20.14
CA GLY A 145 16.30 -5.64 20.61
C GLY A 145 15.21 -6.01 19.61
N ASN A 146 14.48 -7.10 19.88
CA ASN A 146 13.51 -7.69 18.96
C ASN A 146 12.33 -6.77 18.59
N MET A 147 12.08 -5.74 19.41
CA MET A 147 11.01 -4.75 19.20
C MET A 147 11.55 -3.32 19.10
N CYS A 148 12.87 -3.14 19.01
CA CYS A 148 13.52 -1.81 19.01
C CYS A 148 13.16 -0.95 20.23
N ARG A 149 12.99 -1.60 21.38
CA ARG A 149 12.58 -0.96 22.65
C ARG A 149 13.74 -0.77 23.63
N GLN A 150 14.95 -1.04 23.21
CA GLN A 150 16.16 -0.92 24.03
C GLN A 150 17.10 0.06 23.34
N CYS A 151 17.90 0.80 24.10
CA CYS A 151 18.94 1.62 23.50
C CYS A 151 20.06 0.70 22.98
N ALA A 152 20.61 1.06 21.82
CA ALA A 152 21.77 0.37 21.26
C ALA A 152 23.02 0.61 22.14
N PRO A 153 24.10 -0.16 21.95
CA PRO A 153 25.39 0.16 22.56
C PRO A 153 25.77 1.61 22.27
N ASP A 154 26.33 2.29 23.26
CA ASP A 154 26.73 3.71 23.23
C ASP A 154 25.58 4.74 23.21
N TYR A 155 24.33 4.30 23.39
CA TYR A 155 23.16 5.17 23.59
C TYR A 155 22.54 4.97 24.98
N PHE A 156 21.93 6.02 25.53
CA PHE A 156 21.35 6.04 26.87
C PHE A 156 19.84 6.31 26.84
N GLU A 157 19.12 5.72 27.80
CA GLU A 157 17.69 5.92 27.93
C GLU A 157 17.40 7.33 28.47
N LYS A 158 16.85 8.19 27.61
CA LYS A 158 16.45 9.55 27.97
C LYS A 158 15.06 9.58 28.57
N ALA A 159 14.13 8.84 27.98
CA ALA A 159 12.75 8.71 28.46
C ALA A 159 12.18 7.34 28.11
N LYS A 160 11.37 6.78 29.02
CA LYS A 160 10.67 5.52 28.76
C LYS A 160 9.36 5.44 29.48
N THR A 161 8.37 4.93 28.76
CA THR A 161 7.03 4.68 29.27
C THR A 161 6.62 3.24 28.96
N SER A 162 5.37 2.89 29.27
CA SER A 162 4.81 1.59 28.90
C SER A 162 4.75 1.39 27.38
N ASN A 163 4.57 2.46 26.60
CA ASN A 163 4.35 2.40 25.15
C ASN A 163 5.40 3.14 24.30
N SER A 164 6.36 3.85 24.90
CA SER A 164 7.43 4.56 24.17
C SER A 164 8.81 4.40 24.80
N VAL A 165 9.86 4.62 24.00
CA VAL A 165 11.26 4.72 24.44
C VAL A 165 11.99 5.79 23.64
N GLU A 166 12.83 6.59 24.28
CA GLU A 166 13.68 7.59 23.64
C GLU A 166 15.12 7.34 24.08
N CYS A 167 16.01 7.21 23.10
CA CYS A 167 17.43 6.96 23.30
C CYS A 167 18.25 8.11 22.71
N GLU A 168 19.31 8.52 23.40
CA GLU A 168 20.24 9.57 22.97
C GLU A 168 21.71 9.15 23.08
#